data_AF-A0A6M0ICN1-F1
#
_entry.id   AF-A0A6M0ICN1-F1
#
_cell.length_a   1.000
_cell.length_b   1.000
_cell.length_c   1.000
_cell.angle_alpha   90.00
_cell.angle_beta   90.00
_cell.angle_gamma   90.00
#
_symmetry.space_group_name_H-M   'P 1'
#
loop_
_entity.id
_entity.type
_entity.pdbx_description
1 polymer ?
#
loop_
_entity_poly.entity_id
_entity_poly.type
_entity_poly.pdbx_seq_one_letter_code
_entity_poly.pdbx_strand_id
1 'polypeptide(L)'
;MQPNNLIAISEFCVHHHLEISFVNALEQQGLVEIITIEQTLYVQPEQLGRLEKLVRLHQDLSIHPDDLDIVSDLLERVENLQAQLTQLQNRLVFYERIAN
;
A
#
# COMPACT_ATOMS: atom_id res chain seq x y z
N MET A 1 11.19 -20.52 4.27
CA MET A 1 10.04 -19.70 4.70
C MET A 1 9.74 -20.10 6.13
N GLN A 2 9.83 -19.17 7.10
CA GLN A 2 9.52 -19.48 8.50
C GLN A 2 8.03 -19.15 8.75
N PRO A 3 7.18 -20.13 9.10
CA PRO A 3 5.72 -19.96 9.23
C PRO A 3 5.28 -19.13 10.45
N ASN A 4 6.20 -18.52 11.20
CA ASN A 4 5.92 -17.98 12.54
C ASN A 4 5.46 -16.52 12.60
N ASN A 5 5.35 -15.81 11.47
CA ASN A 5 4.99 -14.39 11.48
C ASN A 5 3.75 -14.05 10.63
N LEU A 6 2.95 -15.04 10.23
CA LEU A 6 1.71 -14.75 9.50
C LEU A 6 0.76 -13.89 10.34
N ILE A 7 0.16 -12.88 9.70
CA ILE A 7 -0.78 -11.97 10.35
C ILE A 7 -2.19 -12.42 9.99
N ALA A 8 -3.01 -12.70 11.00
CA ALA A 8 -4.40 -13.11 10.77
C ALA A 8 -5.20 -11.90 10.24
N ILE A 9 -5.89 -12.08 9.11
CA ILE A 9 -6.73 -11.03 8.51
C ILE A 9 -7.85 -10.60 9.46
N SER A 10 -8.39 -11.53 10.25
CA SER A 10 -9.40 -11.24 11.25
C SER A 10 -8.90 -10.25 12.32
N GLU A 11 -7.68 -10.45 12.84
CA GLU A 11 -7.06 -9.54 13.80
C GLU A 11 -6.75 -8.17 13.19
N PHE A 12 -6.22 -8.17 11.96
CA PHE A 12 -5.99 -6.95 11.19
C PHE A 12 -7.28 -6.13 11.00
N CYS A 13 -8.36 -6.79 10.56
CA CYS A 13 -9.65 -6.13 10.34
C CYS A 13 -10.21 -5.53 11.63
N VAL A 14 -10.10 -6.24 12.76
CA VAL A 14 -10.54 -5.72 14.07
C VAL A 14 -9.73 -4.50 14.48
N HIS A 15 -8.40 -4.54 14.32
CA HIS A 15 -7.54 -3.41 14.69
C HIS A 15 -7.83 -2.14 13.87
N HIS A 16 -8.07 -2.32 12.58
CA HIS A 16 -8.32 -1.22 11.65
C HIS A 16 -9.81 -0.88 11.46
N HIS A 17 -10.72 -1.57 12.17
CA HIS A 17 -12.18 -1.39 12.05
C HIS A 17 -12.68 -1.56 10.60
N LEU A 18 -12.24 -2.65 9.96
CA LEU A 18 -12.58 -3.01 8.59
C LEU A 18 -13.43 -4.28 8.54
N GLU A 19 -14.11 -4.46 7.43
CA GLU A 19 -14.77 -5.72 7.11
C GLU A 19 -13.83 -6.65 6.35
N ILE A 20 -14.01 -7.96 6.51
CA ILE A 20 -13.25 -8.98 5.75
C ILE A 20 -13.52 -8.84 4.24
N SER A 21 -14.72 -8.36 3.87
CA SER A 21 -15.11 -8.06 2.48
C SER A 21 -14.13 -7.08 1.80
N PHE A 22 -13.59 -6.11 2.55
CA PHE A 22 -12.57 -5.18 2.07
C PHE A 22 -11.32 -5.92 1.62
N VAL A 23 -10.77 -6.79 2.47
CA VAL A 23 -9.53 -7.52 2.18
C VAL A 23 -9.75 -8.51 1.03
N ASN A 24 -10.93 -9.14 0.96
CA ASN A 24 -11.29 -9.99 -0.18
C ASN A 24 -11.33 -9.21 -1.50
N ALA A 25 -11.85 -7.97 -1.51
CA ALA A 25 -11.84 -7.13 -2.70
C ALA A 25 -10.40 -6.83 -3.16
N LEU A 26 -9.51 -6.53 -2.21
CA LEU A 26 -8.09 -6.31 -2.50
C LEU A 26 -7.40 -7.56 -3.08
N GLU A 27 -7.72 -8.74 -2.56
CA GLU A 27 -7.20 -10.02 -3.09
C GLU A 27 -7.70 -10.25 -4.52
N GLN A 28 -8.98 -10.03 -4.80
CA GLN A 28 -9.56 -10.20 -6.14
C GLN A 28 -8.93 -9.27 -7.19
N GLN A 29 -8.49 -8.09 -6.76
CA GLN A 29 -7.77 -7.14 -7.61
C GLN A 29 -6.26 -7.42 -7.69
N GLY A 30 -5.75 -8.41 -6.96
CA GLY A 30 -4.32 -8.74 -6.89
C GLY A 30 -3.48 -7.68 -6.14
N LEU A 31 -4.12 -6.83 -5.33
CA LEU A 31 -3.43 -5.79 -4.55
C LEU A 31 -2.76 -6.35 -3.29
N VAL A 32 -3.27 -7.47 -2.77
CA VAL A 32 -2.74 -8.21 -1.61
C VAL A 32 -2.87 -9.71 -1.88
N GLU A 33 -1.91 -10.49 -1.40
CA GLU A 33 -1.98 -11.95 -1.44
C GLU A 33 -2.48 -12.46 -0.09
N ILE A 34 -3.50 -13.33 -0.12
CA ILE A 34 -4.04 -13.96 1.08
C ILE A 34 -3.70 -15.46 1.06
N ILE A 35 -3.25 -15.96 2.20
CA ILE A 35 -2.95 -17.39 2.40
C ILE A 35 -4.03 -17.97 3.31
N THR A 36 -4.59 -19.10 2.91
CA THR A 36 -5.56 -19.83 3.74
C THR A 36 -4.89 -21.03 4.43
N ILE A 37 -4.96 -21.09 5.75
CA ILE A 37 -4.49 -22.23 6.57
C ILE A 37 -5.60 -22.60 7.53
N GLU A 38 -6.05 -23.86 7.51
CA GLU A 38 -7.13 -24.36 8.40
C GLU A 38 -8.37 -23.44 8.42
N GLN A 39 -8.79 -22.96 7.23
CA GLN A 39 -9.93 -22.03 7.04
C GLN A 39 -9.73 -20.62 7.61
N THR A 40 -8.52 -20.28 8.08
CA THR A 40 -8.17 -18.94 8.53
C THR A 40 -7.36 -18.22 7.45
N LEU A 41 -7.68 -16.95 7.23
CA LEU A 41 -7.03 -16.08 6.24
C LEU A 41 -5.85 -15.34 6.89
N TYR A 42 -4.72 -15.34 6.19
CA TYR A 42 -3.48 -14.72 6.62
C TYR A 42 -2.87 -13.85 5.53
N VAL A 43 -2.11 -12.84 5.94
CA VAL A 43 -1.23 -12.05 5.07
C VAL A 43 0.21 -12.17 5.56
N GLN A 44 1.15 -12.08 4.61
CA GLN A 44 2.58 -12.04 4.92
C GLN A 44 2.97 -10.69 5.54
N PRO A 45 3.87 -10.63 6.53
CA PRO A 45 4.36 -9.38 7.12
C PRO A 45 4.86 -8.36 6.12
N GLU A 46 5.50 -8.82 5.04
CA GLU A 46 6.08 -7.97 4.01
C GLU A 46 5.00 -7.17 3.26
N GLN A 47 3.77 -7.66 3.22
CA GLN A 47 2.63 -6.99 2.59
C GLN A 47 1.87 -6.07 3.55
N LEU A 48 2.14 -6.12 4.87
CA LEU A 48 1.41 -5.34 5.86
C LEU A 48 1.48 -3.84 5.58
N GLY A 49 2.66 -3.31 5.25
CA GLY A 49 2.82 -1.89 4.93
C GLY A 49 2.02 -1.45 3.71
N ARG A 50 1.89 -2.32 2.69
CA ARG A 50 1.05 -2.05 1.51
C ARG A 50 -0.42 -2.07 1.88
N LEU A 51 -0.85 -3.06 2.65
CA LEU A 51 -2.23 -3.18 3.11
C LEU A 51 -2.63 -1.96 3.96
N GLU A 52 -1.78 -1.52 4.90
CA GLU A 52 -2.01 -0.29 5.67
C GLU A 52 -2.14 0.96 4.79
N LYS A 53 -1.31 1.09 3.73
CA LYS A 53 -1.42 2.20 2.77
C LYS A 53 -2.79 2.21 2.09
N LEU A 54 -3.27 1.05 1.64
CA LEU A 54 -4.59 0.90 1.00
C LEU A 54 -5.74 1.20 1.97
N VAL A 55 -5.61 0.77 3.23
CA VAL A 55 -6.58 1.08 4.29
C VAL A 55 -6.69 2.59 4.52
N ARG A 56 -5.56 3.30 4.58
CA ARG A 56 -5.55 4.76 4.71
C ARG A 56 -6.20 5.44 3.51
N LEU A 57 -5.95 4.97 2.29
CA LEU A 57 -6.63 5.50 1.10
C LEU A 57 -8.15 5.34 1.21
N HIS A 58 -8.64 4.18 1.64
CA HIS A 58 -10.06 3.95 1.85
C HIS A 58 -10.64 4.82 2.97
N GLN A 59 -10.00 4.85 4.14
CA GLN A 59 -10.55 5.51 5.33
C GLN A 59 -10.39 7.04 5.29
N ASP A 60 -9.23 7.54 4.90
CA ASP A 60 -8.92 8.97 4.95
C ASP A 60 -9.47 9.72 3.73
N LEU A 61 -9.49 9.06 2.57
CA LEU A 61 -9.93 9.67 1.30
C LEU A 61 -11.29 9.15 0.81
N SER A 62 -11.94 8.27 1.57
CA SER A 62 -13.25 7.67 1.23
C SER A 62 -13.27 6.98 -0.15
N ILE A 63 -12.15 6.36 -0.53
CA ILE A 63 -12.02 5.66 -1.80
C ILE A 63 -12.65 4.27 -1.67
N HIS A 64 -13.49 3.90 -2.63
CA HIS A 64 -14.11 2.58 -2.64
C HIS A 64 -13.06 1.48 -2.89
N PRO A 65 -13.18 0.28 -2.29
CA PRO A 65 -12.20 -0.79 -2.49
C PRO A 65 -11.99 -1.17 -3.95
N ASP A 66 -13.05 -1.11 -4.76
CA ASP A 66 -13.02 -1.39 -6.20
C ASP A 66 -12.23 -0.38 -7.04
N ASP A 67 -11.95 0.81 -6.49
CA ASP A 67 -11.19 1.87 -7.17
C ASP A 67 -9.74 1.99 -6.67
N LEU A 68 -9.35 1.18 -5.67
CA LEU A 68 -8.05 1.30 -5.00
C LEU A 68 -6.87 0.91 -5.90
N ASP A 69 -7.08 0.03 -6.89
CA ASP A 69 -6.06 -0.32 -7.87
C ASP A 69 -5.68 0.90 -8.72
N ILE A 70 -6.69 1.59 -9.26
CA ILE A 70 -6.54 2.80 -10.07
C ILE A 70 -5.90 3.91 -9.24
N VAL A 71 -6.38 4.14 -8.03
CA VAL A 71 -5.81 5.20 -7.18
C VAL A 71 -4.39 4.86 -6.73
N SER A 72 -4.09 3.61 -6.42
CA SER A 72 -2.73 3.17 -6.07
C SER A 72 -1.76 3.43 -7.23
N ASP A 73 -2.13 3.07 -8.46
CA ASP A 73 -1.32 3.30 -9.66
C ASP A 73 -1.09 4.80 -9.92
N LEU A 74 -2.13 5.61 -9.75
CA LEU A 74 -2.02 7.07 -9.90
C LEU A 74 -1.10 7.68 -8.84
N LEU A 75 -1.21 7.21 -7.60
CA LEU A 75 -0.36 7.66 -6.51
C LEU A 75 1.11 7.30 -6.78
N GLU A 76 1.39 6.09 -7.26
CA GLU A 76 2.75 5.68 -7.64
C GLU A 76 3.32 6.58 -8.76
N ARG A 77 2.51 6.94 -9.76
CA ARG A 77 2.92 7.88 -10.81
C ARG A 77 3.24 9.26 -10.25
N VAL A 78 2.44 9.76 -9.30
CA VAL A 78 2.67 11.05 -8.65
C VAL A 78 3.95 11.02 -7.81
N GLU A 79 4.17 9.97 -7.01
CA GLU A 79 5.38 9.77 -6.21
C GLU A 79 6.63 9.74 -7.10
N ASN A 80 6.56 9.04 -8.25
CA ASN A 80 7.65 8.97 -9.22
C ASN A 80 7.95 10.34 -9.87
N LEU A 81 6.93 11.12 -10.21
CA LEU A 81 7.12 12.46 -10.75
C LEU A 81 7.73 13.42 -9.71
N GLN A 82 7.30 13.33 -8.46
CA GLN A 82 7.87 14.12 -7.36
C GLN A 82 9.34 13.77 -7.10
N ALA A 83 9.70 12.49 -7.18
CA ALA A 83 11.08 12.04 -7.08
C ALA A 83 11.96 12.61 -8.21
N GLN A 84 11.47 12.58 -9.44
CA GLN A 84 12.17 13.17 -10.59
C GLN A 84 12.36 14.68 -10.45
N LEU A 85 11.32 15.41 -10.01
CA LEU A 85 11.41 16.85 -9.75
C LEU A 85 12.44 17.16 -8.66
N THR A 86 12.43 16.39 -7.57
CA THR A 86 13.41 16.53 -6.49
C THR A 86 14.83 16.30 -6.99
N GLN A 87 15.05 15.27 -7.82
CA GLN A 87 16.35 14.99 -8.43
C GLN A 87 16.81 16.14 -9.34
N LEU A 88 15.91 16.71 -10.15
CA LEU A 88 16.21 17.85 -11.01
C LEU A 88 16.55 19.10 -10.20
N GLN A 89 15.77 19.41 -9.16
CA GLN A 89 16.03 20.54 -8.26
C GLN A 89 17.39 20.41 -7.57
N ASN A 90 17.72 19.23 -7.06
CA ASN A 90 19.02 18.97 -6.44
C ASN A 90 20.19 19.19 -7.42
N ARG A 91 20.02 18.81 -8.69
CA ARG A 91 21.01 19.08 -9.75
C ARG A 91 21.13 20.56 -10.05
N LEU A 92 20.02 21.30 -10.15
CA LEU A 92 20.03 22.74 -10.37
C LEU A 92 20.78 23.48 -9.25
N VAL A 93 20.47 23.17 -7.99
CA VAL A 93 21.16 23.74 -6.82
C VAL A 93 22.67 23.49 -6.86
N PHE A 94 23.11 22.32 -7.32
CA PHE A 94 24.52 22.03 -7.48
C PHE A 94 25.18 22.95 -8.52
N TYR A 95 24.58 23.14 -9.69
CA TYR A 95 25.14 23.99 -10.75
C TYR A 95 25.11 25.48 -10.38
N GLU A 96 24.04 25.96 -9.75
CA GLU A 96 23.92 27.34 -9.27
C GLU A 96 24.96 27.68 -8.19
N ARG A 97 25.38 26.69 -7.40
CA ARG A 97 26.47 26.84 -6.42
C ARG A 97 27.87 26.89 -7.03
N ILE A 98 28.07 26.37 -8.24
CA ILE A 98 29.36 26.39 -8.94
C ILE A 98 29.53 27.66 -9.78
N ALA A 99 28.41 28.25 -10.23
CA ALA A 99 28.41 29.46 -11.04
C ALA A 99 28.58 30.77 -10.25
N ASN A 100 28.61 30.71 -8.92
CA ASN A 100 28.89 31.82 -7.99
C ASN A 100 30.19 31.55 -7.24
#